data_AF-A0A967QV06-F1
#
_entry.id   AF-A0A967QV06-F1
#
_cell.length_a   1.000
_cell.length_b   1.000
_cell.length_c   1.000
_cell.angle_alpha   90.00
_cell.angle_beta   90.00
_cell.angle_gamma   90.00
#
_symmetry.space_group_name_H-M   'P 1'
#
loop_
_entity.id
_entity.type
_entity.pdbx_description
1 polymer ?
#
loop_
_entity_poly.entity_id
_entity_poly.type
_entity_poly.pdbx_seq_one_letter_code
_entity_poly.pdbx_strand_id
1 'polypeptide(L)' 'MTSPGDVLVADVVVIGSGVSGLTTALSLEGRDVVVLTKGPLAS' A
#
# COMPACT_ATOMS: atom_id res chain seq x y z
N MET A 1 9.56 -10.48 -2.35
CA MET A 1 9.13 -10.58 -3.77
C MET A 1 7.83 -11.35 -3.76
N THR A 2 6.74 -10.77 -4.26
CA THR A 2 5.49 -11.50 -4.46
C THR A 2 5.58 -12.33 -5.75
N SER A 3 5.17 -13.59 -5.67
CA SER A 3 5.10 -14.51 -6.79
C SER A 3 3.74 -14.38 -7.50
N PRO A 4 3.65 -14.74 -8.79
CA PRO A 4 2.35 -14.84 -9.46
C PRO A 4 1.41 -15.79 -8.69
N GLY A 5 0.23 -15.28 -8.32
CA GLY A 5 -0.75 -16.02 -7.51
C GLY A 5 -0.73 -15.71 -6.01
N ASP A 6 0.21 -14.89 -5.52
CA ASP A 6 0.21 -14.44 -4.14
C ASP A 6 -1.04 -13.61 -3.83
N VAL A 7 -1.72 -13.98 -2.74
CA VAL A 7 -2.88 -13.26 -2.22
C VAL A 7 -2.43 -12.49 -0.98
N LEU A 8 -2.61 -11.17 -1.00
CA LEU A 8 -2.41 -10.31 0.16
C LEU A 8 -3.75 -10.08 0.84
N VAL A 9 -3.79 -10.27 2.16
CA VAL A 9 -4.96 -9.97 2.99
C VAL A 9 -4.65 -8.72 3.78
N ALA A 10 -5.54 -7.74 3.72
CA ALA A 10 -5.42 -6.46 4.42
C ALA A 10 -6.82 -5.89 4.69
N ASP A 11 -6.96 -5.05 5.70
CA ASP A 11 -8.20 -4.33 5.96
C ASP A 11 -8.47 -3.27 4.90
N VAL A 12 -7.40 -2.63 4.40
CA VAL A 12 -7.47 -1.55 3.40
C VAL A 12 -6.34 -1.68 2.38
N VAL A 13 -6.67 -1.46 1.11
CA VAL A 13 -5.70 -1.32 0.02
C VAL A 13 -5.72 0.12 -0.50
N VAL A 14 -4.57 0.77 -0.50
CA VAL A 14 -4.37 2.12 -1.05
C VAL A 14 -3.63 2.02 -2.37
N ILE A 15 -4.18 2.61 -3.44
CA ILE A 15 -3.53 2.65 -4.75
C ILE A 15 -2.84 4.00 -4.96
N GLY A 16 -1.52 3.96 -5.10
CA GLY A 16 -0.67 5.13 -5.30
C GLY A 16 0.09 5.52 -4.03
N SER A 17 1.37 5.82 -4.19
CA SER A 17 2.30 6.19 -3.10
C SER A 17 2.72 7.66 -3.12
N GLY A 18 1.87 8.52 -3.69
CA GLY A 18 2.05 9.96 -3.58
C GLY A 18 1.74 10.46 -2.16
N VAL A 19 1.90 11.76 -1.94
CA VAL A 19 1.64 12.38 -0.62
C VAL A 19 0.25 12.05 -0.10
N SER A 20 -0.78 12.11 -0.95
CA SER A 20 -2.16 11.78 -0.55
C SER A 20 -2.30 10.32 -0.12
N GLY A 21 -1.82 9.38 -0.93
CA GLY A 21 -1.90 7.94 -0.63
C GLY A 21 -1.15 7.56 0.65
N LEU A 22 0.05 8.10 0.84
CA LEU A 22 0.83 7.85 2.05
C LEU A 22 0.21 8.51 3.29
N THR A 23 -0.28 9.75 3.16
CA THR A 23 -0.99 10.43 4.25
C THR A 23 -2.24 9.65 4.66
N THR A 24 -3.03 9.16 3.70
CA THR A 24 -4.19 8.31 3.97
C THR A 24 -3.78 7.02 4.65
N ALA A 25 -2.77 6.30 4.15
CA ALA A 25 -2.30 5.06 4.77
C ALA A 25 -1.84 5.27 6.23
N LEU A 26 -1.09 6.35 6.49
CA LEU A 26 -0.63 6.71 7.83
C LEU A 26 -1.77 7.14 8.76
N SER A 27 -2.84 7.76 8.22
CA SER A 27 -4.00 8.15 9.01
C SER A 27 -4.89 6.97 9.46
N LEU A 28 -4.70 5.78 8.86
CA LEU A 28 -5.43 4.56 9.18
C LEU A 28 -4.71 3.72 10.26
N GLU A 29 -4.10 4.40 11.25
CA GLU A 29 -3.37 3.77 12.34
C GLU A 29 -4.20 2.67 13.03
N GLY A 30 -3.60 1.51 13.28
CA GLY A 30 -4.26 0.35 13.88
C GLY A 30 -5.02 -0.55 12.90
N ARG A 31 -4.91 -0.33 11.59
CA ARG A 31 -5.39 -1.25 10.53
C ARG A 31 -4.23 -1.83 9.73
N ASP A 32 -4.41 -3.04 9.21
CA ASP A 32 -3.46 -3.61 8.25
C ASP A 32 -3.71 -2.98 6.88
N VAL A 33 -2.78 -2.13 6.44
CA VAL A 33 -2.87 -1.37 5.20
C VAL A 33 -1.79 -1.81 4.21
N VAL A 34 -2.21 -2.14 2.99
CA VAL A 34 -1.30 -2.39 1.86
C VAL A 34 -1.33 -1.20 0.91
N VAL A 35 -0.16 -0.61 0.66
CA VAL A 35 0.00 0.44 -0.36
C VAL A 35 0.57 -0.19 -1.63
N LEU A 36 -0.17 -0.09 -2.73
CA LEU A 36 0.27 -0.53 -4.04
C LEU A 36 0.73 0.66 -4.87
N THR A 37 1.92 0.56 -5.45
CA THR A 37 2.46 1.58 -6.35
C THR A 37 3.11 0.93 -7.56
N LYS A 38 3.14 1.65 -8.68
CA LYS A 38 3.58 1.14 -9.98
C LYS A 38 5.10 1.04 -10.15
N GLY A 39 5.88 1.34 -9.11
CA GLY A 39 7.34 1.39 -9.16
C GLY A 39 7.98 1.58 -7.79
N PRO A 40 9.32 1.65 -7.71
CA PRO A 40 10.01 1.85 -6.44
C PRO A 40 9.61 3.18 -5.78
N LEU A 41 9.56 3.16 -4.44
CA LEU A 41 9.39 4.36 -3.64
C LEU A 41 10.74 5.11 -3.64
N ALA A 42 10.77 6.23 -4.36
CA ALA A 42 11.95 7.03 -4.67
C ALA A 42 12.93 6.41 -5.70
N SER A 43 13.37 7.27 -6.61
CA SER A 43 14.53 7.12 -7.49
C SER A 43 15.60 8.09 -7.05
#